data_AF-A0A7X7JE16-F1
#
_entry.id   AF-A0A7X7JE16-F1
#
_cell.length_a   1.000
_cell.length_b   1.000
_cell.length_c   1.000
_cell.angle_alpha   90.00
_cell.angle_beta   90.00
_cell.angle_gamma   90.00
#
_symmetry.space_group_name_H-M   'P 1'
#
loop_
_entity.id
_entity.type
_entity.pdbx_description
1 polymer ?
#
loop_
_entity_poly.entity_id
_entity_poly.type
_entity_poly.pdbx_seq_one_letter_code
_entity_poly.pdbx_strand_id
1 'polypeptide(L)'
;DSAQGYKTPVEWATRMSYSGIFFHSAPWSVGQQGYTNVSHGCLNLSPANAKWVFDNTKRGDLVIVQNTVGGTLSGVDGLGDWNVPWEVWKAGNADNA
;
A
#
# COMPACT_ATOMS: atom_id res chain seq x y z
N ASP A 1 9.63 -21.48 5.49
CA ASP A 1 8.36 -20.94 4.96
C ASP A 1 7.42 -20.57 6.09
N SER A 2 6.85 -19.36 6.05
CA SER A 2 5.75 -18.97 6.93
C SER A 2 4.43 -19.13 6.16
N ALA A 3 3.32 -19.37 6.86
CA ALA A 3 2.01 -19.53 6.24
C ALA A 3 1.54 -18.28 5.45
N GLN A 4 2.16 -17.12 5.69
CA GLN A 4 1.85 -15.84 5.04
C GLN A 4 2.93 -15.40 4.05
N GLY A 5 3.99 -16.18 3.86
CA GLY A 5 5.09 -15.84 2.97
C GLY A 5 4.72 -16.04 1.50
N TYR A 6 5.16 -15.13 0.63
CA TYR A 6 4.97 -15.25 -0.81
C TYR A 6 6.19 -14.75 -1.60
N LYS A 7 6.40 -15.33 -2.78
CA LYS A 7 7.38 -14.87 -3.79
C LYS A 7 6.69 -14.87 -5.15
N THR A 8 6.13 -13.72 -5.51
CA THR A 8 5.25 -13.61 -6.67
C THR A 8 5.76 -12.54 -7.62
N PRO A 9 6.18 -12.87 -8.86
CA PRO A 9 6.43 -11.86 -9.86
C PRO A 9 5.12 -11.20 -10.27
N VAL A 10 5.10 -9.87 -10.34
CA VAL A 10 3.93 -9.06 -10.72
C VAL A 10 4.33 -7.95 -11.68
N GLU A 11 3.37 -7.51 -12.49
CA GLU A 11 3.57 -6.41 -13.44
C GLU A 11 2.96 -5.10 -12.92
N TRP A 12 3.47 -3.97 -13.44
CA TRP A 12 2.94 -2.63 -13.18
C TRP A 12 2.80 -2.29 -11.69
N ALA A 13 3.85 -2.63 -10.93
CA ALA A 13 3.86 -2.49 -9.48
C ALA A 13 4.23 -1.06 -9.05
N THR A 14 3.32 -0.38 -8.36
CA THR A 14 3.54 0.94 -7.75
C THR A 14 3.53 0.80 -6.23
N ARG A 15 4.67 1.06 -5.58
CA ARG A 15 4.85 0.91 -4.13
C ARG A 15 4.19 2.07 -3.37
N MET A 16 3.49 1.76 -2.28
CA MET A 16 2.88 2.76 -1.40
C MET A 16 3.25 2.63 0.08
N SER A 17 3.82 1.50 0.51
CA SER A 17 4.37 1.35 1.87
C SER A 17 5.69 0.59 1.87
N TYR A 18 6.52 0.86 2.87
CA TYR A 18 7.76 0.14 3.08
C TYR A 18 7.54 -1.26 3.66
N SER A 19 6.48 -1.43 4.44
CA SER A 19 5.91 -2.74 4.81
C SER A 19 5.49 -3.63 3.63
N GLY A 20 5.51 -3.12 2.39
CA GLY A 20 5.39 -3.94 1.18
C GLY A 20 4.00 -3.93 0.54
N ILE A 21 3.23 -2.86 0.72
CA ILE A 21 1.95 -2.67 0.03
C ILE A 21 2.18 -2.01 -1.33
N PHE A 22 1.58 -2.58 -2.37
CA PHE A 22 1.65 -2.10 -3.76
C PHE A 22 0.27 -2.06 -4.40
N PHE A 23 0.07 -1.15 -5.35
CA PHE A 23 -0.82 -1.43 -6.49
C PHE A 23 -0.08 -2.33 -7.47
N HIS A 24 -0.71 -3.39 -7.99
CA HIS A 24 -0.11 -4.20 -9.06
C HIS A 24 -1.16 -4.92 -9.90
N SER A 25 -0.74 -5.40 -11.08
CA SER A 25 -1.53 -6.26 -11.94
C SER A 25 -1.82 -7.59 -11.26
N ALA A 26 -3.09 -7.98 -11.20
CA ALA A 26 -3.56 -9.21 -10.59
C ALA A 26 -4.59 -9.93 -11.48
N PRO A 27 -4.19 -10.46 -12.65
CA PRO A 27 -5.11 -11.15 -13.57
C PRO A 27 -5.80 -12.36 -12.93
N TRP A 28 -5.15 -13.01 -11.95
CA TRP A 28 -5.70 -14.16 -11.24
C TRP A 28 -6.90 -13.83 -10.32
N SER A 29 -7.12 -12.55 -9.99
CA SER A 29 -8.15 -12.14 -9.03
C SER A 29 -9.20 -11.18 -9.59
N VAL A 30 -9.33 -11.07 -10.92
CA VAL A 30 -10.27 -10.11 -11.55
C VAL A 30 -11.73 -10.37 -11.17
N GLY A 31 -12.11 -11.62 -10.92
CA GLY A 31 -13.47 -11.96 -10.48
C GLY A 31 -13.80 -11.50 -9.05
N GLN A 32 -12.78 -11.25 -8.23
CA GLN A 32 -12.92 -10.81 -6.84
C GLN A 32 -12.78 -9.28 -6.69
N GLN A 33 -12.12 -8.62 -7.65
CA GLN A 33 -11.91 -7.17 -7.62
C GLN A 33 -13.24 -6.42 -7.60
N GLY A 34 -13.46 -5.61 -6.55
CA GLY A 34 -14.72 -4.90 -6.31
C GLY A 34 -15.74 -5.67 -5.46
N TYR A 35 -15.45 -6.92 -5.08
CA TYR A 35 -16.37 -7.78 -4.33
C TYR A 35 -15.77 -8.39 -3.07
N THR A 36 -14.58 -8.99 -3.15
CA THR A 36 -13.95 -9.73 -2.04
C THR A 36 -12.43 -9.53 -1.98
N ASN A 37 -11.89 -9.44 -0.76
CA ASN A 37 -10.46 -9.24 -0.53
C ASN A 37 -9.73 -10.59 -0.50
N VAL A 38 -8.73 -10.77 -1.38
CA VAL A 38 -7.98 -12.03 -1.54
C VAL A 38 -6.46 -11.85 -1.62
N SER A 39 -5.95 -10.67 -1.28
CA SER A 39 -4.51 -10.39 -1.28
C SER A 39 -3.91 -10.53 0.13
N HIS A 40 -2.58 -10.49 0.22
CA HIS A 40 -1.85 -10.39 1.50
C HIS A 40 -1.73 -8.92 2.00
N GLY A 41 -2.47 -7.98 1.40
CA GLY A 41 -2.44 -6.56 1.73
C GLY A 41 -2.28 -5.64 0.51
N CYS A 42 -1.70 -6.13 -0.59
CA CYS A 42 -1.61 -5.36 -1.83
C CYS A 42 -2.99 -5.03 -2.43
N LEU A 43 -3.05 -3.95 -3.21
CA LEU A 43 -4.23 -3.51 -3.93
C LEU A 43 -4.18 -4.14 -5.33
N ASN A 44 -4.79 -5.31 -5.45
CA ASN A 44 -4.92 -6.07 -6.70
C ASN A 44 -5.79 -5.31 -7.70
N LEU A 45 -5.26 -5.05 -8.90
CA LEU A 45 -5.98 -4.38 -9.99
C LEU A 45 -6.04 -5.25 -11.24
N SER A 46 -6.97 -4.94 -12.14
CA SER A 46 -6.95 -5.50 -13.49
C SER A 46 -5.66 -5.07 -14.20
N PRO A 47 -5.14 -5.84 -15.17
CA PRO A 47 -3.90 -5.46 -15.86
C PRO A 47 -3.94 -4.06 -16.46
N ALA A 48 -5.08 -3.67 -17.06
CA ALA A 48 -5.27 -2.34 -17.63
C ALA A 48 -5.24 -1.23 -16.55
N ASN A 49 -5.91 -1.45 -15.41
CA ASN A 49 -5.93 -0.46 -14.32
C ASN A 49 -4.58 -0.36 -13.61
N ALA A 50 -3.88 -1.48 -13.42
CA ALA A 50 -2.53 -1.47 -12.85
C ALA A 50 -1.57 -0.67 -13.74
N LYS A 51 -1.63 -0.89 -15.06
CA LYS A 51 -0.84 -0.11 -16.01
C LYS A 51 -1.22 1.37 -15.97
N TRP A 52 -2.51 1.69 -15.93
CA TRP A 52 -2.97 3.07 -15.84
C TRP A 52 -2.44 3.75 -14.58
N VAL A 53 -2.51 3.10 -13.41
CA VAL A 53 -1.92 3.62 -12.17
C VAL A 53 -0.42 3.83 -12.34
N PHE A 54 0.30 2.86 -12.88
CA PHE A 54 1.75 2.96 -13.10
C PHE A 54 2.13 4.12 -14.02
N ASP A 55 1.37 4.36 -15.09
CA ASP A 55 1.65 5.42 -16.06
C ASP A 55 1.24 6.82 -15.55
N ASN A 56 0.23 6.91 -14.68
CA ASN A 56 -0.40 8.19 -14.30
C ASN A 56 -0.12 8.66 -12.88
N THR A 57 0.40 7.78 -12.01
CA THR A 57 0.83 8.18 -10.66
C THR A 57 2.33 8.46 -10.61
N LYS A 58 2.73 9.33 -9.70
CA LYS A 58 4.10 9.77 -9.50
C LYS A 58 4.50 9.57 -8.05
N ARG A 59 5.81 9.53 -7.80
CA ARG A 59 6.33 9.54 -6.43
C ARG A 59 5.84 10.80 -5.70
N GLY A 60 5.20 10.60 -4.55
CA GLY A 60 4.62 11.67 -3.73
C GLY A 60 3.11 11.83 -3.87
N ASP A 61 2.50 11.22 -4.89
CA ASP A 61 1.03 11.16 -4.96
C ASP A 61 0.47 10.34 -3.80
N LEU A 62 -0.70 10.75 -3.31
CA LEU A 62 -1.30 10.18 -2.10
C LEU A 62 -2.25 9.03 -2.42
N VAL A 63 -2.27 8.05 -1.52
CA VAL A 63 -3.27 6.99 -1.48
C VAL A 63 -3.86 6.96 -0.08
N ILE A 64 -5.18 7.10 0.01
CA ILE A 64 -5.91 7.07 1.27
C ILE A 64 -6.77 5.81 1.29
N VAL A 65 -6.47 4.89 2.20
CA VAL A 65 -7.22 3.65 2.40
C VAL A 65 -8.12 3.81 3.62
N GLN A 66 -9.41 3.50 3.49
CA GLN A 66 -10.40 3.68 4.55
C GLN A 66 -11.29 2.46 4.67
N ASN A 67 -11.92 2.29 5.84
CA ASN A 67 -12.97 1.29 6.11
C ASN A 67 -12.53 -0.17 5.92
N THR A 68 -11.24 -0.47 6.11
CA THR A 68 -10.76 -1.86 6.19
C THR A 68 -10.84 -2.39 7.62
N VAL A 69 -10.72 -3.70 7.79
CA VAL A 69 -10.60 -4.34 9.11
C VAL A 69 -9.19 -4.22 9.70
N GLY A 70 -8.22 -3.76 8.92
CA GLY A 70 -6.84 -3.54 9.36
C GLY A 70 -6.69 -2.26 10.20
N GLY A 71 -5.53 -2.13 10.84
CA GLY A 71 -5.15 -0.92 11.56
C GLY A 71 -4.70 0.22 10.64
N THR A 72 -4.32 1.34 11.25
CA THR A 72 -3.71 2.48 10.53
C THR A 72 -2.25 2.16 10.22
N LEU A 73 -1.77 2.55 9.03
CA LEU A 73 -0.37 2.43 8.65
C LEU A 73 0.52 3.18 9.64
N SER A 74 1.64 2.57 10.03
CA SER A 74 2.59 3.19 10.96
C SER A 74 3.13 4.51 10.40
N GLY A 75 3.16 5.55 11.24
CA GLY A 75 3.76 6.85 10.90
C GLY A 75 5.26 6.78 10.56
N VAL A 76 5.95 5.72 11.03
CA VAL A 76 7.38 5.47 10.78
C VAL A 76 7.63 4.32 9.80
N ASP A 77 6.60 3.91 9.04
CA ASP A 77 6.75 2.90 7.99
C ASP A 77 7.85 3.31 6.99
N GLY A 78 7.92 4.59 6.64
CA GLY A 78 8.82 5.18 5.65
C GLY A 78 8.08 5.88 4.51
N LEU A 79 6.81 5.52 4.29
CA LEU A 79 5.85 6.24 3.43
C LEU A 79 4.55 6.58 4.18
N GLY A 80 4.59 6.50 5.51
CA GLY A 80 3.42 6.64 6.39
C GLY A 80 3.33 7.98 7.13
N ASP A 81 4.21 8.92 6.81
CA ASP A 81 4.46 10.18 7.52
C ASP A 81 3.17 10.95 7.86
N TRP A 82 2.24 11.00 6.90
CA TRP A 82 0.95 11.68 7.04
C TRP A 82 -0.02 11.05 8.04
N ASN A 83 0.29 9.87 8.59
CA ASN A 83 -0.48 9.24 9.67
C ASN A 83 -0.05 9.72 11.07
N VAL A 84 1.03 10.50 11.19
CA VAL A 84 1.44 11.11 12.46
C VAL A 84 0.60 12.37 12.70
N PRO A 85 -0.11 12.49 13.84
CA PRO A 85 -0.82 13.71 14.17
C PRO A 85 0.11 14.92 14.17
N TRP A 86 -0.34 16.04 13.61
CA TRP A 86 0.51 17.21 13.39
C TRP A 86 1.22 17.71 14.66
N GLU A 87 0.53 17.75 15.79
CA GLU A 87 1.13 18.19 17.06
C GLU A 87 2.29 17.29 17.52
N VAL A 88 2.23 16.00 17.19
CA VAL A 88 3.31 15.04 17.47
C VAL A 88 4.46 15.25 16.50
N TRP A 89 4.17 15.36 15.20
CA TRP A 89 5.19 15.60 14.17
C TRP A 89 5.96 16.90 14.43
N LYS A 90 5.22 17.97 14.74
CA LYS A 90 5.77 19.31 14.99
C LYS A 90 6.61 19.37 16.25
N ALA A 91 6.22 18.67 17.32
CA ALA A 91 7.02 18.58 18.54
C ALA A 91 8.39 17.96 18.28
N GLY A 92 8.48 17.09 17.26
CA GLY A 92 9.70 16.37 16.93
C GLY A 92 10.07 15.34 17.99
N ASN A 93 11.23 14.71 17.81
CA ASN A 93 11.73 13.66 18.69
C ASN A 93 13.26 13.75 18.87
N ALA A 94 13.86 14.93 18.69
CA ALA A 94 15.30 15.14 18.76
C ALA A 94 15.93 14.67 20.08
N ASP A 95 15.19 14.81 21.19
CA ASP A 95 15.66 14.45 22.53
C ASP A 95 15.43 12.96 22.90
N ASN A 96 14.81 12.17 22.01
CA ASN A 96 14.50 10.76 22.23
C ASN A 96 15.52 9.80 21.56
N ALA A 97 16.74 10.29 21.29
CA ALA A 97 17.81 9.54 20.60
C ALA A 97 18.52 8.52 21.51
#